data_AF-A0A554MQG1-F1
#
_entry.id   AF-A0A554MQG1-F1
#
_cell.length_a   1.000
_cell.length_b   1.000
_cell.length_c   1.000
_cell.angle_alpha   90.00
_cell.angle_beta   90.00
_cell.angle_gamma   90.00
#
_symmetry.space_group_name_H-M   'P 1'
#
loop_
_entity.id
_entity.type
_entity.pdbx_description
1 polymer ?
#
loop_
_entity_poly.entity_id
_entity_poly.type
_entity_poly.pdbx_seq_one_letter_code
_entity_poly.pdbx_strand_id
1 'polypeptide(L)'
;MGNKKILKPDLEFQSLFRERLASSGDLYLEIRASPSSSKTELREVLSSGTWKIALVARPERGKANVELVLFLSRFFDVPKSNVVLVRGVASRQKCVHVWKKIPPQPSL
;
A
#
# COMPACT_ATOMS: atom_id res chain seq x y z
N MET A 1 20.53 2.02 21.88
CA MET A 1 19.07 2.01 21.66
C MET A 1 18.83 2.40 20.20
N GLY A 2 18.54 1.43 19.31
CA GLY A 2 18.62 1.61 17.86
C GLY A 2 17.65 2.66 17.32
N ASN A 3 18.16 3.66 16.62
CA ASN A 3 17.38 4.63 15.90
C ASN A 3 16.52 3.89 14.85
N LYS A 4 15.21 3.80 15.08
CA LYS A 4 14.28 3.34 14.04
C LYS A 4 14.38 4.34 12.89
N LYS A 5 15.06 3.97 11.81
CA LYS A 5 15.08 4.76 10.57
C LYS A 5 13.64 4.86 10.07
N ILE A 6 13.14 6.08 10.06
CA ILE A 6 11.85 6.47 9.51
C ILE A 6 12.15 6.99 8.11
N LEU A 7 11.61 6.33 7.08
CA LEU A 7 11.69 6.80 5.71
C LEU A 7 10.45 7.63 5.40
N LYS A 8 10.63 8.86 4.94
CA LYS A 8 9.54 9.69 4.43
C LYS A 8 9.28 9.30 2.97
N PRO A 9 8.03 9.04 2.59
CA PRO A 9 7.70 8.71 1.21
C PRO A 9 7.76 9.97 0.34
N ASP A 10 8.77 10.05 -0.51
CA ASP A 10 8.95 11.07 -1.55
C ASP A 10 8.66 10.48 -2.94
N LEU A 11 8.95 11.24 -4.00
CA LEU A 11 8.71 10.80 -5.37
C LEU A 11 9.56 9.56 -5.73
N GLU A 12 10.83 9.55 -5.33
CA GLU A 12 11.77 8.44 -5.54
C GLU A 12 11.27 7.14 -4.88
N PHE A 13 10.73 7.25 -3.67
CA PHE A 13 10.12 6.12 -2.98
C PHE A 13 8.95 5.52 -3.77
N GLN A 14 8.09 6.36 -4.36
CA GLN A 14 6.98 5.89 -5.18
C GLN A 14 7.49 5.15 -6.43
N SER A 15 8.49 5.72 -7.10
CA SER A 15 9.11 5.12 -8.29
C SER A 15 9.68 3.74 -8.00
N LEU A 16 10.45 3.59 -6.93
CA LEU A 16 11.05 2.31 -6.54
C LEU A 16 10.01 1.19 -6.42
N PHE A 17 8.89 1.45 -5.74
CA PHE A 17 7.87 0.40 -5.53
C PHE A 17 7.05 0.13 -6.79
N ARG A 18 6.85 1.12 -7.65
CA ARG A 18 6.25 0.91 -8.98
C ARG A 18 7.15 0.06 -9.88
N GLU A 19 8.45 0.30 -9.88
CA GLU A 19 9.43 -0.50 -10.62
C GLU A 19 9.50 -1.94 -10.13
N ARG A 20 9.46 -2.14 -8.80
CA ARG A 20 9.38 -3.48 -8.22
C ARG A 20 8.15 -4.21 -8.70
N LEU A 21 6.97 -3.58 -8.62
CA LEU A 21 5.72 -4.17 -9.11
C LEU A 21 5.78 -4.48 -10.61
N ALA A 22 6.41 -3.62 -11.41
CA ALA A 22 6.59 -3.84 -12.85
C ALA A 22 7.53 -5.02 -13.15
N SER A 23 8.54 -5.23 -12.31
CA SER A 23 9.54 -6.29 -12.49
C SER A 23 9.07 -7.66 -11.99
N SER A 24 8.44 -7.73 -10.81
CA SER A 24 7.96 -8.99 -10.21
C SER A 24 6.56 -9.39 -10.64
N GLY A 25 5.72 -8.43 -11.02
CA GLY A 25 4.30 -8.65 -11.33
C GLY A 25 3.40 -8.63 -10.10
N ASP A 26 3.94 -8.85 -8.91
CA ASP A 26 3.21 -8.77 -7.64
C ASP A 26 4.05 -8.24 -6.46
N LEU A 27 3.37 -7.72 -5.43
CA LEU A 27 3.93 -7.21 -4.19
C LEU A 27 3.00 -7.46 -3.00
N TYR A 28 3.57 -7.84 -1.87
CA TYR A 28 2.88 -7.89 -0.57
C TYR A 28 3.36 -6.74 0.32
N LEU A 29 2.41 -5.98 0.84
CA LEU A 29 2.64 -4.80 1.66
C LEU A 29 2.11 -5.01 3.06
N GLU A 30 2.99 -4.93 4.05
CA GLU A 30 2.61 -4.82 5.46
C GLU A 30 2.26 -3.37 5.75
N ILE A 31 1.03 -3.13 6.19
CA ILE A 31 0.45 -1.80 6.38
C ILE A 31 -0.09 -1.67 7.79
N ARG A 32 0.29 -0.58 8.46
CA ARG A 32 -0.36 -0.10 9.66
C ARG A 32 -1.28 1.08 9.32
N ALA A 33 -2.57 0.80 9.23
CA ALA A 33 -3.61 1.79 8.95
C ALA A 33 -3.98 2.62 10.21
N SER A 34 -4.06 3.94 10.03
CA SER A 34 -4.48 4.90 11.05
C SER A 34 -5.76 5.61 10.57
N PRO A 35 -6.96 5.10 10.91
CA PRO A 35 -8.23 5.67 10.47
C PRO A 35 -8.54 7.00 11.18
N SER A 36 -9.58 7.70 10.71
CA SER A 36 -10.05 8.98 11.26
C SER A 36 -8.98 10.09 11.26
N SER A 37 -8.09 10.08 10.28
CA SER A 37 -7.09 11.13 10.05
C SER A 37 -7.68 12.30 9.26
N SER A 38 -7.01 13.46 9.28
CA SER A 38 -7.42 14.62 8.48
C SER A 38 -7.25 14.43 6.96
N LYS A 39 -6.34 13.54 6.55
CA LYS A 39 -6.03 13.25 5.15
C LYS A 39 -5.58 11.80 4.97
N THR A 40 -5.91 11.24 3.81
CA THR A 40 -5.46 9.93 3.34
C THR A 40 -4.07 10.05 2.73
N GLU A 41 -3.05 9.45 3.35
CA GLU A 41 -1.67 9.53 2.86
C GLU A 41 -0.76 8.46 3.48
N LEU A 42 0.27 8.07 2.72
CA LEU A 42 1.40 7.33 3.26
C LEU A 42 2.24 8.30 4.09
N ARG A 43 2.38 8.04 5.39
CA ARG A 43 3.06 8.92 6.35
C ARG A 43 4.54 8.59 6.47
N GLU A 44 4.83 7.31 6.64
CA GLU A 44 6.18 6.81 6.85
C GLU A 44 6.27 5.33 6.48
N VAL A 45 7.49 4.90 6.18
CA VAL A 45 7.84 3.49 6.13
C VAL A 45 8.85 3.20 7.23
N LEU A 46 8.49 2.23 8.07
CA LEU A 46 9.34 1.78 9.16
C LEU A 46 10.52 0.99 8.60
N SER A 47 11.62 0.92 9.35
CA SER A 47 12.79 0.09 9.00
C SER A 47 12.46 -1.40 8.82
N SER A 48 11.32 -1.88 9.33
CA SER A 48 10.80 -3.23 9.09
C SER A 48 10.16 -3.43 7.71
N GLY A 49 10.03 -2.38 6.90
CA GLY A 49 9.27 -2.39 5.65
C GLY A 49 7.76 -2.16 5.82
N THR A 50 7.28 -1.90 7.04
CA THR A 50 5.85 -1.64 7.29
C THR A 50 5.48 -0.20 6.92
N TRP A 51 4.44 -0.06 6.11
CA TRP A 51 3.91 1.22 5.64
C TRP A 51 2.87 1.75 6.62
N LYS A 52 3.03 2.97 7.10
CA LYS A 52 1.99 3.64 7.91
C LYS A 52 1.17 4.54 7.03
N ILE A 53 -0.10 4.19 6.88
CA ILE A 53 -1.04 4.91 6.03
C ILE A 53 -2.11 5.53 6.92
N ALA A 54 -2.22 6.84 6.86
CA ALA A 54 -3.33 7.59 7.42
C ALA A 54 -4.54 7.47 6.48
N LEU A 55 -5.72 7.26 7.04
CA LEU A 55 -6.98 7.16 6.30
C LEU A 55 -7.99 8.11 6.92
N VAL A 56 -8.77 8.81 6.09
CA VAL A 56 -9.87 9.67 6.53
C VAL A 56 -11.04 8.81 7.01
N ALA A 57 -11.33 7.72 6.31
CA ALA A 57 -12.40 6.82 6.66
C ALA A 57 -12.28 6.32 8.11
N ARG A 58 -13.43 6.35 8.78
CA ARG A 58 -13.60 5.73 10.09
C ARG A 58 -13.44 4.21 10.00
N PRO A 59 -13.04 3.53 11.09
CA PRO A 59 -12.94 2.07 11.14
C PRO A 59 -14.32 1.38 11.26
N GLU A 60 -15.34 1.91 10.59
CA GLU A 60 -16.72 1.42 10.65
C GLU A 60 -17.06 0.66 9.38
N ARG A 61 -17.71 -0.51 9.51
CA ARG A 61 -18.27 -1.29 8.39
C ARG A 61 -17.33 -1.44 7.19
N GLY A 62 -16.02 -1.59 7.44
CA GLY A 62 -15.01 -1.79 6.38
C GLY A 62 -14.66 -0.54 5.55
N LYS A 63 -15.17 0.66 5.86
CA LYS A 63 -14.87 1.89 5.10
C LYS A 63 -13.36 2.16 4.99
N ALA A 64 -12.62 1.99 6.09
CA ALA A 64 -11.16 2.11 6.09
C ALA A 64 -10.48 1.08 5.17
N ASN A 65 -11.03 -0.12 5.01
CA ASN A 65 -10.48 -1.13 4.10
C ASN A 65 -10.69 -0.70 2.64
N VAL A 66 -11.88 -0.21 2.32
CA VAL A 66 -12.21 0.29 0.97
C VAL A 66 -11.32 1.48 0.61
N GLU A 67 -11.19 2.46 1.52
CA GLU A 67 -10.33 3.61 1.27
C GLU A 67 -8.87 3.22 1.10
N LEU A 68 -8.36 2.28 1.89
CA LEU A 68 -6.99 1.79 1.75
C LEU A 68 -6.76 1.15 0.37
N VAL A 69 -7.68 0.29 -0.07
CA VAL A 69 -7.61 -0.35 -1.39
C VAL A 69 -7.61 0.69 -2.51
N LEU A 70 -8.48 1.71 -2.41
CA LEU A 70 -8.53 2.80 -3.38
C LEU A 70 -7.26 3.65 -3.38
N PHE A 71 -6.71 3.95 -2.19
CA PHE A 71 -5.45 4.67 -2.05
C PHE A 71 -4.30 3.93 -2.73
N LEU A 72 -4.16 2.63 -2.47
CA LEU A 72 -3.09 1.82 -3.06
C LEU A 72 -3.27 1.61 -4.56
N SER A 73 -4.50 1.42 -5.03
CA SER A 73 -4.82 1.34 -6.46
C SER A 73 -4.33 2.58 -7.21
N ARG A 74 -4.55 3.78 -6.65
CA ARG A 74 -4.02 5.03 -7.21
C ARG A 74 -2.51 5.16 -7.05
N PHE A 75 -1.97 4.75 -5.91
CA PHE A 75 -0.53 4.81 -5.64
C PHE A 75 0.27 3.99 -6.66
N PHE A 76 -0.19 2.78 -7.00
CA PHE A 76 0.47 1.86 -7.93
C PHE A 76 0.00 1.98 -9.37
N ASP A 77 -1.02 2.80 -9.64
CA ASP A 77 -1.66 2.91 -10.95
C ASP A 77 -2.11 1.55 -11.49
N VAL A 78 -2.90 0.84 -10.68
CA VAL A 78 -3.48 -0.47 -11.01
C VAL A 78 -4.98 -0.49 -10.75
N PRO A 79 -5.76 -1.33 -11.46
CA PRO A 79 -7.18 -1.51 -11.16
C PRO A 79 -7.42 -1.94 -9.71
N LYS A 80 -8.54 -1.49 -9.11
CA LYS A 80 -8.93 -1.89 -7.74
C LYS A 80 -9.01 -3.41 -7.54
N SER A 81 -9.35 -4.14 -8.60
CA SER A 81 -9.43 -5.61 -8.60
C SER A 81 -8.08 -6.26 -8.33
N ASN A 82 -6.99 -5.52 -8.55
CA ASN A 82 -5.62 -5.99 -8.36
C ASN A 82 -5.02 -5.58 -7.01
N VAL A 83 -5.85 -5.10 -6.09
CA VAL A 83 -5.45 -4.72 -4.75
C VAL A 83 -6.36 -5.45 -3.77
N VAL A 84 -5.80 -6.47 -3.10
CA VAL A 84 -6.56 -7.34 -2.21
C VAL A 84 -6.01 -7.27 -0.80
N LEU A 85 -6.90 -7.01 0.16
CA LEU A 85 -6.60 -7.14 1.57
C LEU A 85 -6.56 -8.62 1.95
N VAL A 86 -5.36 -9.18 2.12
CA VAL A 86 -5.12 -10.60 2.42
C VAL A 86 -5.46 -10.93 3.87
N ARG A 87 -5.05 -10.06 4.81
CA ARG A 87 -5.34 -10.21 6.24
C ARG A 87 -5.45 -8.86 6.94
N GLY A 88 -6.04 -8.86 8.13
CA GLY A 88 -6.17 -7.65 8.94
C GLY A 88 -7.45 -6.83 8.68
N VAL A 89 -8.51 -7.48 8.21
CA VAL A 89 -9.82 -6.84 7.97
C VAL A 89 -10.33 -6.09 9.20
N ALA A 90 -10.21 -6.71 10.38
CA ALA A 90 -10.60 -6.15 11.68
C ALA A 90 -9.45 -5.52 12.48
N SER A 91 -8.25 -5.40 11.89
CA SER A 91 -7.05 -4.88 12.56
C SER A 91 -6.52 -3.63 11.87
N ARG A 92 -5.73 -2.86 12.62
CA ARG A 92 -4.90 -1.77 12.05
C ARG A 92 -3.71 -2.32 11.29
N GLN A 93 -3.23 -3.52 11.63
CA GLN A 93 -2.19 -4.23 10.90
C GLN A 93 -2.85 -5.01 9.76
N LYS A 94 -2.40 -4.75 8.54
CA LYS A 94 -3.01 -5.22 7.30
C LYS A 94 -1.91 -5.75 6.39
N CYS A 95 -2.19 -6.85 5.70
CA CYS A 95 -1.36 -7.30 4.59
C CYS A 95 -2.17 -7.10 3.31
N VAL A 96 -1.64 -6.33 2.37
CA VAL A 96 -2.28 -6.08 1.09
C VAL A 96 -1.42 -6.65 -0.03
N HIS A 97 -2.03 -7.45 -0.88
CA HIS A 97 -1.44 -7.94 -2.11
C HIS A 97 -1.81 -6.99 -3.24
N VAL A 98 -0.80 -6.53 -3.97
CA VAL A 98 -0.94 -5.70 -5.16
C VAL A 98 -0.30 -6.46 -6.32
N TRP A 99 -1.00 -6.60 -7.44
CA TRP A 99 -0.42 -7.21 -8.63
C TRP A 99 -0.70 -6.40 -9.90
N LYS A 100 0.09 -6.63 -10.92
CA LYS A 100 -0.10 -6.06 -12.25
C LYS A 100 -0.06 -7.18 -13.26
N LYS A 101 -1.07 -7.23 -14.13
CA LYS A 101 -0.97 -8.09 -15.32
C LYS A 101 0.17 -7.51 -16.17
N ILE A 102 1.27 -8.24 -16.24
CA ILE A 102 2.34 -7.93 -17.20
C ILE A 102 1.82 -8.43 -18.54
N PRO A 103 1.62 -7.55 -19.54
CA PRO A 103 1.22 -8.01 -20.86
C PRO A 103 2.29 -8.98 -21.38
N PRO A 104 1.91 -10.09 -22.00
CA PRO A 104 2.87 -10.98 -22.64
C PRO A 104 3.69 -10.14 -23.61
N GLN A 105 5.01 -10.22 -23.51
CA GLN A 105 5.89 -9.47 -24.41
C GLN A 105 5.58 -9.92 -25.84
N PRO A 106 5.39 -8.99 -26.79
CA PRO A 106 5.17 -9.37 -28.17
C PRO A 106 6.35 -10.22 -28.64
N SER A 107 6.06 -11.44 -29.07
CA SER A 107 7.03 -12.27 -29.78
C SER A 107 7.35 -11.57 -31.10
N LEU A 108 8.61 -11.12 -31.24
CA LEU A 108 9.18 -10.73 -32.53
C LEU A 108 9.25 -11.95 -33.47
#